data_AF-A0A707L550-F1
#
_entry.id   AF-A0A707L550-F1
#
_cell.length_a   1.000
_cell.length_b   1.000
_cell.length_c   1.000
_cell.angle_alpha   90.00
_cell.angle_beta   90.00
_cell.angle_gamma   90.00
#
_symmetry.space_group_name_H-M   'P 1'
#
loop_
_entity.id
_entity.type
_entity.pdbx_description
1 polymer ?
#
loop_
_entity_poly.entity_id
_entity_poly.type
_entity_poly.pdbx_seq_one_letter_code
_entity_poly.pdbx_strand_id
1 'polypeptide(L)'
;TIGRNELSTLQAMHAYVDAQQDYYLQNHRWAHRIISSEGQKDGLYWPTKAGDVPSPLGPNFSPAAPDEGYHGYHFRIISDNDGHGAALLAWPMHYGETGVMSFMVNQDDRIYQADLGKETESKVQAITRFAPDAQWQVAE
;
A
#
# COMPACT_ATOMS: atom_id res chain seq x y z
N THR A 1 -12.89 11.07 9.88
CA THR A 1 -12.24 11.06 11.21
C THR A 1 -10.99 10.22 11.09
N ILE A 2 -9.99 10.45 11.94
CA ILE A 2 -8.72 9.69 11.93
C ILE A 2 -8.97 8.18 11.95
N GLY A 3 -9.76 7.67 12.90
CA GLY A 3 -10.02 6.22 12.99
C GLY A 3 -10.72 5.63 11.76
N ARG A 4 -11.53 6.41 11.01
CA ARG A 4 -12.11 5.92 9.75
C ARG A 4 -11.04 5.83 8.65
N ASN A 5 -10.16 6.81 8.59
CA ASN A 5 -9.08 6.83 7.62
C ASN A 5 -8.11 5.67 7.88
N GLU A 6 -7.71 5.44 9.13
CA GLU A 6 -6.87 4.32 9.53
C GLU A 6 -7.52 2.96 9.20
N LEU A 7 -8.82 2.80 9.48
CA LEU A 7 -9.55 1.58 9.09
C LEU A 7 -9.58 1.38 7.57
N SER A 8 -9.85 2.45 6.81
CA SER A 8 -9.81 2.40 5.33
C SER A 8 -8.41 2.06 4.82
N THR A 9 -7.36 2.52 5.50
CA THR A 9 -5.97 2.17 5.19
C THR A 9 -5.71 0.68 5.42
N LEU A 10 -6.14 0.10 6.54
CA LEU A 10 -6.02 -1.34 6.79
C LEU A 10 -6.72 -2.17 5.70
N GLN A 11 -7.95 -1.79 5.35
CA GLN A 11 -8.69 -2.44 4.25
C GLN A 11 -7.96 -2.33 2.91
N ALA A 12 -7.33 -1.18 2.64
CA ALA A 12 -6.52 -0.98 1.44
C ALA A 12 -5.28 -1.87 1.41
N MET A 13 -4.66 -2.11 2.57
CA MET A 13 -3.48 -2.98 2.67
C MET A 13 -3.83 -4.44 2.41
N HIS A 14 -4.95 -4.94 2.93
CA HIS A 14 -5.45 -6.27 2.59
C HIS A 14 -5.73 -6.41 1.08
N ALA A 15 -6.44 -5.43 0.51
CA ALA A 15 -6.72 -5.43 -0.93
C ALA A 15 -5.46 -5.36 -1.79
N TYR A 16 -4.41 -4.66 -1.34
CA TYR A 16 -3.11 -4.67 -1.99
C TYR A 16 -2.48 -6.07 -2.00
N VAL A 17 -2.55 -6.81 -0.89
CA VAL A 17 -1.99 -8.16 -0.79
C VAL A 17 -2.74 -9.11 -1.72
N ASP A 18 -4.07 -9.09 -1.70
CA ASP A 18 -4.90 -9.87 -2.63
C ASP A 18 -4.53 -9.57 -4.09
N ALA A 19 -4.43 -8.29 -4.43
CA ALA A 19 -4.07 -7.85 -5.77
C ALA A 19 -2.66 -8.29 -6.20
N GLN A 20 -1.69 -8.27 -5.29
CA GLN A 20 -0.34 -8.75 -5.55
C GLN A 20 -0.33 -10.26 -5.80
N GLN A 21 -1.09 -11.03 -5.03
CA GLN A 21 -1.21 -12.48 -5.23
C GLN A 21 -1.83 -12.79 -6.59
N ASP A 22 -2.93 -12.12 -6.96
CA ASP A 22 -3.57 -12.25 -8.27
C ASP A 22 -2.61 -11.89 -9.42
N TYR A 23 -1.87 -10.80 -9.27
CA TYR A 23 -0.87 -10.40 -10.24
C TYR A 23 0.26 -11.42 -10.37
N TYR A 24 0.72 -12.00 -9.24
CA TYR A 24 1.76 -13.03 -9.22
C TYR A 24 1.29 -14.32 -9.88
N LEU A 25 0.05 -14.75 -9.67
CA LEU A 25 -0.52 -15.94 -10.33
C LEU A 25 -0.52 -15.83 -11.85
N GLN A 26 -0.70 -14.61 -12.38
CA GLN A 26 -0.75 -14.35 -13.82
C GLN A 26 0.64 -14.11 -14.44
N ASN A 27 1.54 -13.46 -13.70
CA ASN A 27 2.82 -12.98 -14.25
C ASN A 27 4.05 -13.69 -13.70
N HIS A 28 3.89 -14.54 -12.67
CA HIS A 28 4.97 -15.18 -11.91
C HIS A 28 6.03 -14.18 -11.37
N ARG A 29 5.59 -12.94 -11.09
CA ARG A 29 6.39 -11.86 -10.51
C ARG A 29 5.48 -10.91 -9.75
N TRP A 30 6.02 -10.23 -8.75
CA TRP A 30 5.31 -9.19 -8.02
C TRP A 30 5.24 -7.87 -8.81
N ALA A 31 4.19 -7.09 -8.56
CA ALA A 31 4.09 -5.74 -9.11
C ALA A 31 4.94 -4.77 -8.28
N HIS A 32 5.73 -3.94 -8.97
CA HIS A 32 6.55 -2.90 -8.32
C HIS A 32 5.91 -1.51 -8.36
N ARG A 33 4.66 -1.41 -8.83
CA ARG A 33 3.89 -0.16 -8.88
C ARG A 33 2.41 -0.44 -8.64
N ILE A 34 1.75 0.50 -7.97
CA ILE A 34 0.31 0.43 -7.74
C ILE A 34 -0.43 0.76 -9.04
N ILE A 35 -0.09 1.89 -9.66
CA ILE A 35 -0.67 2.33 -10.94
C ILE A 35 0.25 1.89 -12.08
N SER A 36 -0.30 1.23 -13.10
CA SER A 36 0.45 0.83 -14.29
C SER A 36 0.87 2.03 -15.12
N SER A 37 1.95 1.88 -15.90
CA SER A 37 2.29 2.88 -16.91
C SER A 37 1.19 3.01 -17.97
N GLU A 38 1.12 4.17 -18.64
CA GLU A 38 0.13 4.42 -19.69
C GLU A 38 0.15 3.31 -20.76
N GLY A 39 -1.00 2.66 -20.96
CA GLY A 39 -1.17 1.55 -21.90
C GLY A 39 -0.53 0.22 -21.49
N GLN A 40 0.12 0.14 -20.31
CA GLN A 40 0.75 -1.06 -19.78
C GLN A 40 -0.10 -1.73 -18.70
N LYS A 41 0.22 -3.00 -18.42
CA LYS A 41 -0.35 -3.80 -17.32
C LYS A 41 0.75 -4.27 -16.38
N ASP A 42 1.60 -3.34 -15.96
CA ASP A 42 2.80 -3.60 -15.16
C ASP A 42 2.69 -3.15 -13.69
N GLY A 43 1.49 -2.72 -13.29
CA GLY A 43 1.10 -2.42 -11.91
C GLY A 43 -0.15 -3.17 -11.48
N LEU A 44 -0.66 -2.85 -10.29
CA LEU A 44 -1.86 -3.49 -9.72
C LEU A 44 -3.18 -2.87 -10.21
N TYR A 45 -3.12 -1.66 -10.76
CA TYR A 45 -4.25 -0.94 -11.32
C TYR A 45 -3.95 -0.47 -12.76
N TRP A 46 -4.94 -0.64 -13.63
CA TRP A 46 -5.01 -0.02 -14.95
C TRP A 46 -6.48 0.21 -15.32
N PRO A 47 -6.82 1.29 -16.05
CA PRO A 47 -8.18 1.50 -16.53
C PRO A 47 -8.54 0.43 -17.57
N THR A 48 -9.70 -0.20 -17.39
CA THR A 48 -10.22 -1.26 -18.27
C THR A 48 -11.48 -0.82 -18.99
N LYS A 49 -11.64 -1.23 -20.26
CA LYS A 49 -12.92 -1.13 -20.97
C LYS A 49 -13.74 -2.41 -20.74
N ALA A 50 -15.03 -2.35 -21.04
CA ALA A 50 -15.90 -3.53 -20.97
C ALA A 50 -15.35 -4.65 -21.88
N GLY A 51 -15.03 -5.81 -21.28
CA GLY A 51 -14.45 -6.96 -21.97
C GLY A 51 -12.94 -7.16 -21.78
N ASP A 52 -12.23 -6.18 -21.20
CA ASP A 52 -10.81 -6.33 -20.86
C ASP A 52 -10.63 -7.17 -19.58
N VAL A 53 -9.46 -7.81 -19.46
CA VAL A 53 -9.05 -8.45 -18.19
C VAL A 53 -8.98 -7.37 -17.09
N PRO A 54 -9.75 -7.54 -15.99
CA PRO A 54 -9.79 -6.58 -14.90
C PRO A 54 -8.42 -6.43 -14.23
N SER A 55 -8.12 -5.23 -13.72
CA SER A 55 -6.94 -5.00 -12.90
C SER A 55 -7.13 -5.59 -11.50
N PRO A 56 -6.09 -6.16 -10.86
CA PRO A 56 -6.20 -6.81 -9.56
C PRO A 56 -6.78 -5.93 -8.44
N LEU A 57 -6.39 -4.65 -8.36
CA LEU A 57 -6.94 -3.72 -7.35
C LEU A 57 -8.34 -3.17 -7.71
N GLY A 58 -8.79 -3.31 -8.97
CA GLY A 58 -10.08 -2.80 -9.44
C GLY A 58 -10.24 -1.26 -9.35
N PRO A 59 -11.38 -0.72 -9.83
CA PRO A 59 -11.60 0.73 -9.92
C PRO A 59 -11.87 1.42 -8.57
N ASN A 60 -12.28 0.67 -7.54
CA ASN A 60 -12.56 1.22 -6.20
C ASN A 60 -11.30 1.76 -5.50
N PHE A 61 -10.12 1.37 -5.99
CA PHE A 61 -8.81 1.79 -5.51
C PHE A 61 -8.15 2.82 -6.41
N SER A 62 -8.87 3.43 -7.36
CA SER A 62 -8.31 4.51 -8.19
C SER A 62 -8.12 5.76 -7.33
N PRO A 63 -6.88 6.19 -7.04
CA PRO A 63 -6.69 7.55 -6.56
C PRO A 63 -7.06 8.52 -7.70
N ALA A 64 -7.58 9.70 -7.38
CA ALA A 64 -7.92 10.68 -8.41
C ALA A 64 -6.66 11.30 -9.06
N ALA A 65 -5.52 11.29 -8.38
CA ALA A 65 -4.19 11.46 -8.96
C ALA A 65 -3.12 10.59 -8.26
N PRO A 66 -1.97 10.28 -8.90
CA PRO A 66 -0.90 9.45 -8.32
C PRO A 66 -0.39 9.90 -6.94
N ASP A 67 -0.47 11.20 -6.63
CA ASP A 67 0.02 11.81 -5.38
C ASP A 67 -1.09 12.14 -4.36
N GLU A 68 -2.36 11.88 -4.66
CA GLU A 68 -3.48 12.31 -3.79
C GLU A 68 -3.71 11.41 -2.57
N GLY A 69 -3.01 10.28 -2.49
CA GLY A 69 -3.24 9.29 -1.44
C GLY A 69 -4.64 8.66 -1.51
N TYR A 70 -4.88 7.66 -0.67
CA TYR A 70 -6.20 7.03 -0.51
C TYR A 70 -6.69 7.28 0.91
N HIS A 71 -7.87 7.89 1.05
CA HIS A 71 -8.48 8.20 2.36
C HIS A 71 -7.59 8.99 3.33
N GLY A 72 -6.72 9.86 2.80
CA GLY A 72 -5.81 10.68 3.60
C GLY A 72 -4.51 10.00 3.97
N TYR A 73 -4.16 8.90 3.30
CA TYR A 73 -2.92 8.17 3.47
C TYR A 73 -2.12 8.08 2.17
N HIS A 74 -0.81 8.25 2.28
CA HIS A 74 0.12 7.88 1.23
C HIS A 74 0.40 6.38 1.28
N PHE A 75 0.68 5.80 0.12
CA PHE A 75 1.04 4.40 -0.03
C PHE A 75 2.29 4.29 -0.88
N ARG A 76 3.24 3.45 -0.46
CA ARG A 76 4.46 3.19 -1.22
C ARG A 76 4.85 1.73 -1.13
N ILE A 77 5.11 1.13 -2.28
CA ILE A 77 5.70 -0.21 -2.35
C ILE A 77 7.14 -0.12 -1.87
N ILE A 78 7.48 -0.96 -0.90
CA ILE A 78 8.83 -1.08 -0.34
C ILE A 78 9.37 -2.48 -0.67
N SER A 79 10.69 -2.66 -0.55
CA SER A 79 11.29 -3.98 -0.78
C SER A 79 10.88 -4.93 0.34
N ASP A 80 10.50 -6.15 0.01
CA ASP A 80 10.46 -7.21 1.03
C ASP A 80 11.89 -7.58 1.47
N ASN A 81 12.05 -8.17 2.66
CA ASN A 81 13.35 -8.43 3.29
C ASN A 81 14.31 -9.22 2.38
N ASP A 82 13.78 -10.11 1.54
CA ASP A 82 14.57 -10.93 0.61
C ASP A 82 14.41 -10.48 -0.87
N GLY A 83 13.68 -9.39 -1.14
CA GLY A 83 13.44 -8.90 -2.51
C GLY A 83 12.57 -9.82 -3.38
N HIS A 84 12.07 -10.92 -2.81
CA HIS A 84 11.24 -11.93 -3.48
C HIS A 84 9.78 -11.89 -3.06
N GLY A 85 9.38 -10.91 -2.25
CA GLY A 85 8.02 -10.69 -1.76
C GLY A 85 7.42 -9.36 -2.19
N ALA A 86 6.21 -9.11 -1.70
CA ALA A 86 5.51 -7.85 -1.86
C ALA A 86 5.34 -7.18 -0.50
N ALA A 87 5.63 -5.89 -0.43
CA ALA A 87 5.47 -5.13 0.80
C ALA A 87 5.01 -3.70 0.51
N LEU A 88 4.20 -3.16 1.42
CA LEU A 88 3.62 -1.83 1.30
C LEU A 88 3.76 -1.07 2.62
N LEU A 89 4.15 0.20 2.51
CA LEU A 89 4.15 1.18 3.58
C LEU A 89 3.00 2.16 3.38
N ALA A 90 2.27 2.47 4.44
CA ALA A 90 1.25 3.51 4.46
C ALA A 90 1.49 4.50 5.61
N TRP A 91 1.27 5.79 5.37
CA TRP A 91 1.40 6.83 6.39
C TRP A 91 0.42 7.98 6.14
N PRO A 92 -0.01 8.72 7.18
CA PRO A 92 -0.94 9.83 7.02
C PRO A 92 -0.32 10.95 6.17
N MET A 93 -1.11 11.58 5.31
CA MET A 93 -0.69 12.78 4.58
C MET A 93 -0.33 13.92 5.54
N HIS A 94 -1.13 14.05 6.60
CA HIS A 94 -0.94 15.01 7.69
C HIS A 94 -1.11 14.31 9.03
N TYR A 95 0.01 14.14 9.76
CA TYR A 95 0.03 13.54 11.09
C TYR A 95 -0.87 14.30 12.07
N GLY A 96 -1.71 13.58 12.80
CA GLY A 96 -2.66 14.15 13.77
C GLY A 96 -3.91 14.78 13.17
N GLU A 97 -4.02 14.84 11.83
CA GLU A 97 -5.20 15.35 11.13
C GLU A 97 -5.88 14.26 10.29
N THR A 98 -5.11 13.62 9.42
CA THR A 98 -5.57 12.55 8.53
C THR A 98 -5.37 11.16 9.12
N GLY A 99 -4.41 11.03 10.04
CA GLY A 99 -4.08 9.81 10.75
C GLY A 99 -2.94 10.01 11.75
N VAL A 100 -2.74 9.04 12.64
CA VAL A 100 -1.61 9.02 13.59
C VAL A 100 -0.68 7.86 13.28
N MET A 101 -1.27 6.69 13.01
CA MET A 101 -0.50 5.47 12.76
C MET A 101 0.06 5.42 11.35
N SER A 102 1.30 4.94 11.24
CA SER A 102 1.88 4.41 10.01
C SER A 102 1.76 2.90 10.01
N PHE A 103 1.67 2.29 8.83
CA PHE A 103 1.44 0.85 8.67
C PHE A 103 2.41 0.21 7.68
N MET A 104 2.75 -1.05 7.90
CA MET A 104 3.48 -1.89 6.96
C MET A 104 2.79 -3.24 6.79
N VAL A 105 2.73 -3.78 5.58
CA VAL A 105 2.21 -5.14 5.31
C VAL A 105 3.18 -5.88 4.41
N ASN A 106 3.26 -7.20 4.56
CA ASN A 106 4.00 -8.10 3.67
C ASN A 106 3.05 -9.02 2.88
N GLN A 107 3.60 -9.89 2.04
CA GLN A 107 2.82 -10.85 1.23
C GLN A 107 1.96 -11.84 2.04
N ASP A 108 2.28 -12.03 3.33
CA ASP A 108 1.55 -12.93 4.23
C ASP A 108 0.34 -12.25 4.89
N ASP A 109 -0.02 -11.06 4.41
CA ASP A 109 -1.10 -10.22 4.92
C ASP A 109 -0.92 -9.80 6.40
N ARG A 110 0.33 -9.78 6.86
CA ARG A 110 0.64 -9.41 8.24
C ARG A 110 0.89 -7.92 8.34
N ILE A 111 -0.09 -7.19 8.87
CA ILE A 111 -0.02 -5.75 9.06
C ILE A 111 0.65 -5.40 10.40
N TYR A 112 1.57 -4.46 10.34
CA TYR A 112 2.20 -3.81 11.48
C TYR A 112 1.83 -2.33 11.51
N GLN A 113 1.74 -1.76 12.70
CA GLN A 113 1.48 -0.35 12.94
C GLN A 113 2.53 0.26 13.89
N ALA A 114 2.85 1.53 13.68
CA ALA A 114 3.67 2.33 14.56
C ALA A 114 3.27 3.81 14.50
N ASP A 115 3.22 4.47 15.66
CA ASP A 115 3.16 5.92 15.74
C ASP A 115 4.60 6.48 15.60
N LEU A 116 4.92 7.02 14.42
CA LEU A 116 6.23 7.63 14.14
C LEU A 116 6.31 9.09 14.60
N GLY A 117 5.22 9.63 15.15
CA GLY A 117 5.09 10.98 15.66
C GLY A 117 5.03 12.06 14.58
N LYS A 118 5.20 13.31 15.00
CA LYS A 118 5.14 14.49 14.11
C LYS A 118 6.15 14.47 12.95
N GLU A 119 7.19 13.67 13.06
CA GLU A 119 8.23 13.50 12.03
C GLU A 119 7.95 12.35 11.06
N THR A 120 6.72 11.80 11.07
CA THR A 120 6.31 10.67 10.22
C THR A 120 6.77 10.85 8.78
N GLU A 121 6.47 11.98 8.15
CA GLU A 121 6.80 12.25 6.74
C GLU A 121 8.30 12.17 6.43
N SER A 122 9.16 12.54 7.39
CA SER A 122 10.62 12.43 7.24
C SER A 122 11.11 11.01 7.54
N LYS A 123 10.62 10.39 8.61
CA LYS A 123 11.03 9.04 9.03
C LYS A 123 10.69 7.99 7.99
N VAL A 124 9.50 8.08 7.37
CA VAL A 124 9.09 7.13 6.33
C VAL A 124 10.00 7.17 5.11
N GLN A 125 10.69 8.27 4.80
CA GLN A 125 11.64 8.30 3.67
C GLN A 125 12.81 7.33 3.85
N ALA A 126 13.22 7.07 5.10
CA ALA A 126 14.27 6.10 5.41
C ALA A 126 13.76 4.64 5.35
N ILE A 127 12.44 4.42 5.31
CA ILE A 127 11.84 3.08 5.27
C ILE A 127 11.68 2.64 3.81
N THR A 128 12.69 1.92 3.32
CA THR A 128 12.73 1.39 1.94
C THR A 128 12.50 -0.12 1.89
N ARG A 129 12.44 -0.79 3.04
CA ARG A 129 12.26 -2.24 3.16
C ARG A 129 11.32 -2.63 4.30
N PHE A 130 10.65 -3.76 4.16
CA PHE A 130 9.85 -4.38 5.20
C PHE A 130 10.79 -4.97 6.27
N ALA A 131 10.95 -4.23 7.38
CA ALA A 131 11.75 -4.63 8.52
C ALA A 131 11.17 -4.03 9.80
N PRO A 132 10.01 -4.53 10.29
CA PRO A 132 9.46 -4.07 11.56
C PRO A 132 10.45 -4.37 12.70
N ASP A 133 10.81 -3.33 13.44
CA ASP A 133 11.62 -3.41 14.66
C ASP A 133 10.73 -3.34 15.92
N ALA A 134 11.33 -3.13 17.09
CA ALA A 134 10.63 -3.10 18.37
C ALA A 134 9.56 -1.98 18.50
N GLN A 135 9.57 -0.96 17.64
CA GLN A 135 8.56 0.10 17.65
C GLN A 135 7.27 -0.29 16.91
N TRP A 136 7.32 -1.37 16.10
CA TRP A 136 6.21 -1.84 15.29
C TRP A 136 5.44 -2.95 16.02
N GLN A 137 4.12 -2.81 16.04
CA GLN A 137 3.21 -3.78 16.65
C GLN A 137 2.32 -4.38 15.58
N VAL A 138 1.91 -5.64 15.75
CA VAL A 138 0.91 -6.24 14.85
C VAL A 138 -0.39 -5.43 14.99
N ALA A 139 -0.96 -5.01 13.86
CA ALA A 139 -2.29 -4.42 13.83
C ALA A 139 -3.33 -5.54 13.87
N GLU A 140 -4.34 -5.41 14.73
CA GLU A 140 -5.51 -6.30 14.81
C GLU A 140 -6.70 -5.73 14.04
#